data_AF-A0A954ULH1-F1
#
_entry.id   AF-A0A954ULH1-F1
#
_cell.length_a   1.000
_cell.length_b   1.000
_cell.length_c   1.000
_cell.angle_alpha   90.00
_cell.angle_beta   90.00
_cell.angle_gamma   90.00
#
_symmetry.space_group_name_H-M   'P 1'
#
loop_
_entity.id
_entity.type
_entity.pdbx_description
1 polymer ?
#
loop_
_entity_poly.entity_id
_entity_poly.type
_entity_poly.pdbx_seq_one_letter_code
_entity_poly.pdbx_strand_id
1 'polypeptide(L)'
;MKTASRQYNRSQSPSSCRAPRAIVSGFVVGVVCFFVATSNNAQEDAPVTPEATYVDTKTPLLDRAPFDLIVLDEENKGFTAEVQTLSSLKRPRLQEADRKGKLQFRFLYDDAFLYEVEWIHVAKVEFFENMLFAKAQELVVQAKSLDPAKEFVRVEGLLDEAYRYFSRLQTEYPKYPGLEAAVDEFLYQDAGSLYKAGRFAESLSVMDQLNDRNPNFKGGSLKTVMGTLV
;
A
#
# COMPACT_ATOMS: atom_id res chain seq x y z
N MET A 1 13.69 28.12 -49.81
CA MET A 1 12.66 28.83 -49.01
C MET A 1 12.77 28.27 -47.58
N LYS A 2 13.60 28.88 -46.74
CA LYS A 2 13.25 29.85 -45.67
C LYS A 2 12.26 29.29 -44.62
N THR A 3 12.81 28.76 -43.53
CA THR A 3 12.33 29.09 -42.18
C THR A 3 13.47 28.90 -41.18
N ALA A 4 13.97 30.03 -40.71
CA ALA A 4 14.91 30.15 -39.61
C ALA A 4 14.18 30.78 -38.42
N SER A 5 14.75 30.54 -37.25
CA SER A 5 14.85 31.45 -36.11
C SER A 5 14.10 31.07 -34.83
N ARG A 6 14.89 31.26 -33.78
CA ARG A 6 14.88 30.76 -32.41
C ARG A 6 15.07 31.99 -31.54
N GLN A 7 14.23 32.24 -30.54
CA GLN A 7 14.51 33.11 -29.37
C GLN A 7 13.58 32.62 -28.25
N TYR A 8 14.03 31.94 -27.18
CA TYR A 8 14.83 32.38 -26.03
C TYR A 8 14.33 33.70 -25.41
N ASN A 9 13.58 33.59 -24.31
CA ASN A 9 13.44 34.70 -23.37
C ASN A 9 13.62 34.17 -21.95
N ARG A 10 14.60 34.74 -21.25
CA ARG A 10 15.05 34.42 -19.90
C ARG A 10 15.28 35.76 -19.20
N SER A 11 14.47 36.07 -18.20
CA SER A 11 14.71 37.11 -17.20
C SER A 11 14.00 36.66 -15.92
N GLN A 12 14.69 36.02 -14.97
CA GLN A 12 15.46 36.64 -13.88
C GLN A 12 14.64 37.67 -13.07
N SER A 13 14.19 37.23 -11.90
CA SER A 13 13.66 38.04 -10.81
C SER A 13 14.72 38.12 -9.71
N PRO A 14 15.08 39.31 -9.18
CA PRO A 14 15.92 39.41 -7.99
C PRO A 14 15.09 39.68 -6.72
N SER A 15 15.61 39.11 -5.64
CA SER A 15 15.19 39.18 -4.25
C SER A 15 15.38 40.57 -3.61
N SER A 16 14.50 40.98 -2.69
CA SER A 16 14.82 41.80 -1.51
C SER A 16 13.66 41.68 -0.49
N CYS A 17 13.82 41.20 0.75
CA CYS A 17 14.50 41.73 1.95
C CYS A 17 13.83 42.95 2.63
N ARG A 18 13.59 42.76 3.95
CA ARG A 18 13.43 43.71 5.07
C ARG A 18 12.03 44.21 5.48
N ALA A 19 11.63 43.73 6.66
CA ALA A 19 10.88 44.49 7.67
C ALA A 19 11.74 45.63 8.28
N PRO A 20 11.11 46.64 8.92
CA PRO A 20 11.22 46.72 10.38
C PRO A 20 9.96 47.22 11.13
N ARG A 21 10.03 47.05 12.46
CA ARG A 21 9.11 47.47 13.54
C ARG A 21 9.03 48.99 13.74
N ALA A 22 7.90 49.48 14.30
CA ALA A 22 7.78 50.24 15.56
C ALA A 22 6.48 51.09 15.59
N ILE A 23 5.56 50.88 16.56
CA ILE A 23 5.27 51.71 17.77
C ILE A 23 4.61 53.07 17.47
N VAL A 24 3.43 53.34 18.04
CA VAL A 24 3.12 54.44 19.01
C VAL A 24 1.60 54.54 19.28
N SER A 25 1.30 54.59 20.58
CA SER A 25 0.09 54.98 21.32
C SER A 25 -0.96 55.89 20.69
N GLY A 26 -2.22 55.65 21.07
CA GLY A 26 -3.32 56.61 21.03
C GLY A 26 -4.49 56.16 21.92
N PHE A 27 -4.50 56.65 23.15
CA PHE A 27 -5.50 56.40 24.21
C PHE A 27 -6.73 57.30 23.94
N VAL A 28 -7.94 56.73 23.80
CA VAL A 28 -9.19 57.49 23.95
C VAL A 28 -10.17 56.67 24.79
N VAL A 29 -10.51 57.25 25.93
CA VAL A 29 -11.53 56.81 26.89
C VAL A 29 -12.91 57.07 26.28
N GLY A 30 -13.76 56.05 26.25
CA GLY A 30 -15.16 56.17 25.86
C GLY A 30 -16.00 55.13 26.60
N VAL A 31 -16.63 55.58 27.69
CA VAL A 31 -17.62 54.83 28.47
C VAL A 31 -18.87 54.62 27.61
N VAL A 32 -19.26 53.36 27.36
CA VAL A 32 -20.61 53.02 26.89
C VAL A 32 -21.09 51.72 27.57
N CYS A 33 -22.35 51.77 27.96
CA CYS A 33 -23.13 50.87 28.77
C CYS A 33 -23.30 49.42 28.26
N PHE A 34 -23.46 48.52 29.22
CA PHE A 34 -24.37 47.36 29.26
C PHE A 34 -24.79 46.73 27.93
N PHE A 35 -24.34 45.49 27.70
CA PHE A 35 -25.23 44.36 27.46
C PHE A 35 -24.54 43.08 27.96
N VAL A 36 -25.13 42.45 28.97
CA VAL A 36 -24.86 41.05 29.31
C VAL A 36 -25.44 40.22 28.19
N ALA A 37 -24.61 39.85 27.21
CA ALA A 37 -24.94 38.80 26.27
C ALA A 37 -24.45 37.48 26.88
N THR A 38 -25.36 36.73 27.47
CA THR A 38 -25.19 35.30 27.71
C THR A 38 -24.92 34.65 26.35
N SER A 39 -23.66 34.40 26.02
CA SER A 39 -23.32 33.54 24.90
C SER A 39 -23.70 32.12 25.30
N ASN A 40 -24.91 31.72 24.89
CA ASN A 40 -25.25 30.32 24.74
C ASN A 40 -24.16 29.70 23.87
N ASN A 41 -23.28 28.90 24.48
CA ASN A 41 -22.51 27.90 23.78
C ASN A 41 -23.51 26.89 23.21
N ALA A 42 -24.18 27.26 22.12
CA ALA A 42 -24.69 26.30 21.16
C ALA A 42 -23.45 25.71 20.51
N GLN A 43 -22.88 24.70 21.17
CA GLN A 43 -21.97 23.78 20.55
C GLN A 43 -22.78 23.11 19.45
N GLU A 44 -22.61 23.63 18.23
CA GLU A 44 -23.04 23.00 17.01
C GLU A 44 -22.31 21.65 16.99
N ASP A 45 -23.02 20.60 17.40
CA ASP A 45 -22.61 19.22 17.17
C ASP A 45 -22.49 19.08 15.66
N ALA A 46 -21.26 19.26 15.17
CA ALA A 46 -20.90 18.90 13.81
C ALA A 46 -21.39 17.46 13.60
N PRO A 47 -22.08 17.16 12.48
CA PRO A 47 -22.47 15.79 12.19
C PRO A 47 -21.19 14.96 12.16
N VAL A 48 -21.04 14.07 13.15
CA VAL A 48 -20.02 13.03 13.16
C VAL A 48 -20.34 12.16 11.96
N THR A 49 -19.78 12.53 10.82
CA THR A 49 -19.80 11.72 9.62
C THR A 49 -18.96 10.51 10.00
N PRO A 50 -19.52 9.29 10.05
CA PRO A 50 -18.71 8.12 10.36
C PRO A 50 -17.79 7.91 9.16
N GLU A 51 -16.59 8.49 9.20
CA GLU A 51 -15.42 7.97 8.47
C GLU A 51 -15.02 6.66 9.15
N ALA A 52 -15.93 5.68 9.15
CA ALA A 52 -15.68 4.38 9.74
C ALA A 52 -14.86 3.59 8.73
N THR A 53 -13.56 3.84 8.69
CA THR A 53 -12.58 2.90 8.16
C THR A 53 -11.72 2.46 9.32
N TYR A 54 -11.93 1.23 9.79
CA TYR A 54 -11.08 0.60 10.80
C TYR A 54 -9.90 -0.05 10.09
N VAL A 55 -9.11 0.78 9.41
CA VAL A 55 -7.91 0.36 8.69
C VAL A 55 -6.75 1.04 9.37
N ASP A 56 -5.92 0.29 10.09
CA ASP A 56 -4.64 0.84 10.50
C ASP A 56 -3.85 1.11 9.22
N THR A 57 -3.21 2.26 9.10
CA THR A 57 -2.30 2.59 7.98
C THR A 57 -0.91 2.96 8.47
N LYS A 58 -0.71 3.00 9.79
CA LYS A 58 0.54 3.44 10.42
C LYS A 58 1.55 2.30 10.50
N THR A 59 1.10 1.08 10.74
CA THR A 59 1.96 -0.10 10.84
C THR A 59 2.23 -0.69 9.45
N PRO A 60 3.47 -1.01 9.04
CA PRO A 60 3.72 -1.71 7.78
C PRO A 60 3.02 -3.06 7.74
N LEU A 61 2.50 -3.48 6.57
CA LEU A 61 1.79 -4.76 6.43
C LEU A 61 2.63 -5.96 6.93
N LEU A 62 3.94 -5.90 6.72
CA LEU A 62 4.89 -6.93 7.12
C LEU A 62 5.01 -7.10 8.64
N ASP A 63 4.69 -6.08 9.43
CA ASP A 63 4.84 -6.12 10.89
C ASP A 63 3.49 -6.37 11.60
N ARG A 64 2.39 -6.48 10.84
CA ARG A 64 1.05 -6.72 11.37
C ARG A 64 0.78 -8.20 11.61
N ALA A 65 -0.12 -8.46 12.56
CA ALA A 65 -0.73 -9.77 12.73
C ALA A 65 -1.56 -10.14 11.49
N PRO A 66 -1.73 -11.42 11.16
CA PRO A 66 -2.58 -11.82 10.04
C PRO A 66 -4.02 -11.33 10.18
N PHE A 67 -4.54 -10.67 9.15
CA PHE A 67 -5.90 -10.14 9.07
C PHE A 67 -6.43 -10.23 7.64
N ASP A 68 -7.74 -10.34 7.48
CA ASP A 68 -8.37 -10.25 6.18
C ASP A 68 -9.09 -8.91 6.03
N LEU A 69 -9.30 -8.46 4.80
CA LEU A 69 -9.96 -7.20 4.50
C LEU A 69 -11.27 -7.49 3.76
N ILE A 70 -12.37 -6.95 4.28
CA ILE A 70 -13.69 -7.05 3.67
C ILE A 70 -14.06 -5.68 3.11
N VAL A 71 -14.45 -5.65 1.85
CA VAL A 71 -15.02 -4.47 1.17
C VAL A 71 -16.48 -4.76 0.88
N LEU A 72 -17.36 -3.93 1.41
CA LEU A 72 -18.79 -4.00 1.13
C LEU A 72 -19.14 -3.30 -0.19
N ASP A 73 -20.36 -3.52 -0.67
CA ASP A 73 -20.91 -2.91 -1.87
C ASP A 73 -21.14 -1.39 -1.74
N GLU A 74 -21.54 -0.76 -2.85
CA GLU A 74 -21.85 0.68 -2.89
C GLU A 74 -23.09 1.04 -2.08
N GLU A 75 -24.05 0.12 -1.93
CA GLU A 75 -25.24 0.31 -1.08
C GLU A 75 -24.83 0.53 0.39
N ASN A 76 -23.76 -0.14 0.81
CA ASN A 76 -23.14 0.01 2.13
C ASN A 76 -21.95 0.99 2.12
N LYS A 77 -21.95 1.96 1.18
CA LYS A 77 -20.96 3.05 1.07
C LYS A 77 -19.51 2.56 0.85
N GLY A 78 -19.31 1.34 0.34
CA GLY A 78 -17.97 0.79 0.13
C GLY A 78 -17.18 0.60 1.43
N PHE A 79 -17.89 0.36 2.55
CA PHE A 79 -17.27 0.21 3.86
C PHE A 79 -16.18 -0.87 3.83
N THR A 80 -15.00 -0.50 4.33
CA THR A 80 -13.81 -1.36 4.35
C THR A 80 -13.44 -1.67 5.79
N ALA A 81 -13.29 -2.96 6.09
CA ALA A 81 -13.06 -3.48 7.42
C ALA A 81 -11.86 -4.42 7.47
N GLU A 82 -10.94 -4.17 8.41
CA GLU A 82 -9.94 -5.16 8.84
C GLU A 82 -10.60 -6.14 9.83
N VAL A 83 -10.58 -7.42 9.47
CA VAL A 83 -11.20 -8.49 10.25
C VAL A 83 -10.18 -9.55 10.62
N GLN A 84 -10.46 -10.27 11.70
CA GLN A 84 -9.68 -11.46 12.04
C GLN A 84 -9.75 -12.49 10.91
N THR A 85 -8.69 -13.29 10.78
CA THR A 85 -8.58 -14.30 9.72
C THR A 85 -9.82 -15.20 9.67
N LEU A 86 -10.50 -15.18 8.53
CA LEU A 86 -11.67 -16.00 8.24
C LEU A 86 -11.24 -17.46 8.06
N SER A 87 -11.31 -18.24 9.14
CA SER A 87 -10.92 -19.65 9.17
C SER A 87 -11.96 -20.58 8.52
N SER A 88 -13.18 -20.09 8.32
CA SER A 88 -14.29 -20.80 7.68
C SER A 88 -14.17 -20.90 6.16
N LEU A 89 -13.28 -20.12 5.53
CA LEU A 89 -13.14 -20.04 4.08
C LEU A 89 -11.95 -20.85 3.55
N LYS A 90 -12.09 -21.37 2.32
CA LYS A 90 -11.00 -22.04 1.62
C LYS A 90 -9.97 -21.00 1.17
N ARG A 91 -8.77 -21.08 1.74
CA ARG A 91 -7.63 -20.22 1.40
C ARG A 91 -6.78 -20.82 0.27
N PRO A 92 -6.04 -19.99 -0.49
CA PRO A 92 -6.03 -18.52 -0.48
C PRO A 92 -6.94 -17.90 -1.56
N ARG A 93 -7.84 -18.68 -2.16
CA ARG A 93 -8.76 -18.21 -3.21
C ARG A 93 -10.21 -18.51 -2.82
N LEU A 94 -11.01 -17.46 -2.78
CA LEU A 94 -12.46 -17.60 -2.68
C LEU A 94 -13.01 -18.27 -3.94
N GLN A 95 -13.85 -19.29 -3.76
CA GLN A 95 -14.66 -19.85 -4.82
C GLN A 95 -16.03 -19.19 -4.81
N GLU A 96 -16.67 -19.03 -5.96
CA GLU A 96 -18.05 -18.48 -6.02
C GLU A 96 -19.03 -19.32 -5.20
N ALA A 97 -18.78 -20.63 -5.08
CA ALA A 97 -19.55 -21.53 -4.24
C ALA A 97 -19.51 -21.16 -2.74
N ASP A 98 -18.45 -20.49 -2.29
CA ASP A 98 -18.27 -20.05 -0.89
C ASP A 98 -19.09 -18.79 -0.59
N ARG A 99 -19.56 -18.07 -1.61
CA ARG A 99 -20.38 -16.86 -1.49
C ARG A 99 -21.86 -17.19 -1.29
N LYS A 100 -22.18 -17.96 -0.25
CA LYS A 100 -23.56 -18.37 0.06
C LYS A 100 -23.90 -18.14 1.52
N GLY A 101 -25.11 -17.65 1.75
CA GLY A 101 -25.63 -17.38 3.09
C GLY A 101 -25.00 -16.12 3.70
N LYS A 102 -24.54 -16.25 4.93
CA LYS A 102 -24.05 -15.13 5.73
C LYS A 102 -22.59 -15.34 6.09
N LEU A 103 -21.80 -14.27 5.99
CA LEU A 103 -20.41 -14.22 6.40
C LEU A 103 -20.35 -13.70 7.84
N GLN A 104 -19.79 -14.51 8.73
CA GLN A 104 -19.56 -14.14 10.12
C GLN A 104 -18.09 -13.76 10.30
N PHE A 105 -17.84 -12.63 10.94
CA PHE A 105 -16.50 -12.12 11.18
C PHE A 105 -16.41 -11.31 12.48
N ARG A 106 -15.19 -11.11 12.96
CA ARG A 106 -14.86 -10.23 14.07
C ARG A 106 -13.90 -9.16 13.58
N PHE A 107 -14.04 -7.93 14.05
CA PHE A 107 -13.07 -6.89 13.73
C PHE A 107 -11.71 -7.21 14.36
N LEU A 108 -10.66 -6.67 13.76
CA LEU A 108 -9.30 -6.90 14.25
C LEU A 108 -9.07 -6.28 15.64
N TYR A 109 -9.60 -5.07 15.87
CA TYR A 109 -9.41 -4.30 17.11
C TYR A 109 -10.62 -4.31 18.05
N ASP A 110 -11.73 -4.94 17.64
CA ASP A 110 -12.92 -5.13 18.46
C ASP A 110 -13.43 -6.57 18.26
N ASP A 111 -13.04 -7.46 19.17
CA ASP A 111 -13.40 -8.87 19.16
C ASP A 111 -14.60 -9.20 20.06
N ALA A 112 -15.19 -8.18 20.69
CA ALA A 112 -16.28 -8.36 21.65
C ALA A 112 -17.56 -8.88 20.98
N PHE A 113 -17.76 -8.55 19.70
CA PHE A 113 -18.97 -8.89 18.96
C PHE A 113 -18.66 -9.70 17.70
N LEU A 114 -19.50 -10.71 17.46
CA LEU A 114 -19.54 -11.43 16.21
C LEU A 114 -20.51 -10.71 15.26
N TYR A 115 -19.98 -10.19 14.18
CA TYR A 115 -20.75 -9.51 13.14
C TYR A 115 -21.16 -10.51 12.07
N GLU A 116 -22.32 -10.26 11.47
CA GLU A 116 -22.87 -11.09 10.40
C GLU A 116 -23.31 -10.18 9.26
N VAL A 117 -22.83 -10.48 8.05
CA VAL A 117 -23.21 -9.77 6.81
C VAL A 117 -23.68 -10.78 5.77
N GLU A 118 -24.67 -10.44 4.96
CA GLU A 118 -25.05 -11.29 3.84
C GLU A 118 -24.00 -11.21 2.73
N TRP A 119 -23.65 -12.36 2.14
CA TRP A 119 -22.63 -12.41 1.08
C TRP A 119 -22.95 -11.53 -0.13
N ILE A 120 -24.23 -11.25 -0.38
CA ILE A 120 -24.68 -10.38 -1.47
C ILE A 120 -24.14 -8.95 -1.33
N HIS A 121 -23.91 -8.50 -0.09
CA HIS A 121 -23.40 -7.16 0.22
C HIS A 121 -21.88 -7.07 0.29
N VAL A 122 -21.18 -8.20 0.08
CA VAL A 122 -19.73 -8.26 0.12
C VAL A 122 -19.19 -8.15 -1.31
N ALA A 123 -18.64 -6.99 -1.65
CA ALA A 123 -18.03 -6.75 -2.95
C ALA A 123 -16.74 -7.55 -3.12
N LYS A 124 -15.86 -7.51 -2.10
CA LYS A 124 -14.54 -8.15 -2.15
C LYS A 124 -14.09 -8.62 -0.78
N VAL A 125 -13.37 -9.73 -0.76
CA VAL A 125 -12.61 -10.20 0.40
C VAL A 125 -11.17 -10.38 -0.05
N GLU A 126 -10.25 -9.70 0.63
CA GLU A 126 -8.82 -9.83 0.43
C GLU A 126 -8.19 -10.55 1.62
N PHE A 127 -7.62 -11.72 1.36
CA PHE A 127 -6.91 -12.47 2.41
C PHE A 127 -5.53 -11.87 2.68
N PHE A 128 -5.06 -12.03 3.92
CA PHE A 128 -3.73 -11.56 4.33
C PHE A 128 -2.62 -12.02 3.38
N GLU A 129 -2.63 -13.31 3.01
CA GLU A 129 -1.59 -13.91 2.18
C GLU A 129 -1.56 -13.29 0.77
N ASN A 130 -2.74 -12.99 0.22
CA ASN A 130 -2.88 -12.35 -1.07
C ASN A 130 -2.33 -10.91 -1.03
N MET A 131 -2.58 -10.18 0.06
CA MET A 131 -2.04 -8.82 0.25
C MET A 131 -0.52 -8.83 0.36
N LEU A 132 0.06 -9.74 1.15
CA LEU A 132 1.51 -9.91 1.25
C LEU A 132 2.14 -10.23 -0.12
N PHE A 133 1.53 -11.17 -0.85
CA PHE A 133 2.04 -11.61 -2.14
C PHE A 133 1.93 -10.49 -3.19
N ALA A 134 0.80 -9.79 -3.23
CA ALA A 134 0.61 -8.64 -4.11
C ALA A 134 1.64 -7.55 -3.82
N LYS A 135 1.90 -7.25 -2.55
CA LYS A 135 2.89 -6.25 -2.16
C LYS A 135 4.31 -6.62 -2.56
N ALA A 136 4.71 -7.88 -2.36
CA ALA A 136 6.00 -8.39 -2.80
C ALA A 136 6.17 -8.24 -4.32
N GLN A 137 5.15 -8.62 -5.10
CA GLN A 137 5.18 -8.45 -6.55
C GLN A 137 5.24 -6.99 -6.99
N GLU A 138 4.50 -6.11 -6.33
CA GLU A 138 4.52 -4.67 -6.59
C GLU A 138 5.94 -4.11 -6.43
N LEU A 139 6.63 -4.44 -5.33
CA LEU A 139 8.01 -4.00 -5.08
C LEU A 139 8.99 -4.51 -6.13
N VAL A 140 8.86 -5.77 -6.55
CA VAL A 140 9.67 -6.33 -7.65
C VAL A 140 9.41 -5.60 -8.96
N VAL A 141 8.16 -5.29 -9.29
CA VAL A 141 7.81 -4.52 -10.50
C VAL A 141 8.39 -3.11 -10.43
N GLN A 142 8.31 -2.45 -9.27
CA GLN A 142 8.92 -1.14 -9.06
C GLN A 142 10.44 -1.20 -9.25
N ALA A 143 11.12 -2.20 -8.68
CA ALA A 143 12.56 -2.40 -8.86
C ALA A 143 12.93 -2.60 -10.34
N LYS A 144 12.16 -3.39 -11.10
CA LYS A 144 12.37 -3.60 -12.55
C LYS A 144 12.25 -2.31 -13.37
N SER A 145 11.44 -1.35 -12.92
CA SER A 145 11.21 -0.09 -13.61
C SER A 145 12.38 0.91 -13.47
N LEU A 146 13.28 0.69 -12.51
CA LEU A 146 14.44 1.53 -12.25
C LEU A 146 15.67 1.01 -13.02
N ASP A 147 16.67 1.88 -13.19
CA ASP A 147 17.96 1.53 -13.79
C ASP A 147 18.98 1.18 -12.67
N PRO A 148 19.35 -0.11 -12.49
CA PRO A 148 20.24 -0.52 -11.40
C PRO A 148 21.63 0.11 -11.49
N ALA A 149 22.08 0.54 -12.67
CA ALA A 149 23.37 1.19 -12.84
C ALA A 149 23.39 2.64 -12.29
N LYS A 150 22.21 3.24 -12.06
CA LYS A 150 22.07 4.63 -11.56
C LYS A 150 21.48 4.70 -10.16
N GLU A 151 20.47 3.87 -9.89
CA GLU A 151 19.70 3.89 -8.64
C GLU A 151 19.88 2.59 -7.83
N PHE A 152 21.10 2.04 -7.83
CA PHE A 152 21.38 0.72 -7.22
C PHE A 152 20.83 0.57 -5.80
N VAL A 153 21.13 1.52 -4.90
CA VAL A 153 20.68 1.48 -3.49
C VAL A 153 19.16 1.42 -3.37
N ARG A 154 18.44 2.08 -4.28
CA ARG A 154 16.97 2.08 -4.28
C ARG A 154 16.42 0.76 -4.82
N VAL A 155 17.03 0.21 -5.87
CA VAL A 155 16.67 -1.10 -6.43
C VAL A 155 16.92 -2.20 -5.41
N GLU A 156 18.09 -2.22 -4.78
CA GLU A 156 18.46 -3.16 -3.71
C GLU A 156 17.48 -3.05 -2.54
N GLY A 157 17.20 -1.84 -2.06
CA GLY A 157 16.23 -1.65 -0.97
C GLY A 157 14.82 -2.16 -1.28
N LEU A 158 14.34 -1.99 -2.52
CA LEU A 158 13.03 -2.52 -2.94
C LEU A 158 13.04 -4.06 -3.04
N LEU A 159 14.13 -4.65 -3.52
CA LEU A 159 14.27 -6.10 -3.64
C LEU A 159 14.44 -6.76 -2.27
N ASP A 160 15.21 -6.14 -1.36
CA ASP A 160 15.33 -6.56 0.03
C ASP A 160 13.97 -6.54 0.74
N GLU A 161 13.20 -5.46 0.55
CA GLU A 161 11.86 -5.36 1.10
C GLU A 161 10.94 -6.45 0.53
N ALA A 162 10.96 -6.66 -0.79
CA ALA A 162 10.21 -7.73 -1.44
C ALA A 162 10.58 -9.12 -0.89
N TYR A 163 11.88 -9.37 -0.66
CA TYR A 163 12.36 -10.62 -0.10
C TYR A 163 11.81 -10.86 1.31
N ARG A 164 11.71 -9.81 2.15
CA ARG A 164 11.11 -9.94 3.48
C ARG A 164 9.65 -10.40 3.42
N TYR A 165 8.87 -9.89 2.46
CA TYR A 165 7.50 -10.36 2.23
C TYR A 165 7.46 -11.82 1.77
N PHE A 166 8.31 -12.22 0.81
CA PHE A 166 8.38 -13.60 0.35
C PHE A 166 8.83 -14.57 1.45
N SER A 167 9.83 -14.19 2.24
CA SER A 167 10.34 -14.98 3.36
C SER A 167 9.26 -15.24 4.42
N ARG A 168 8.45 -14.21 4.75
CA ARG A 168 7.29 -14.37 5.64
C ARG A 168 6.26 -15.32 5.04
N LEU A 169 5.93 -15.17 3.75
CA LEU A 169 5.01 -16.07 3.05
C LEU A 169 5.53 -17.52 3.02
N GLN A 170 6.81 -17.75 2.79
CA GLN A 170 7.40 -19.10 2.81
C GLN A 170 7.35 -19.74 4.21
N THR A 171 7.49 -18.92 5.25
CA THR A 171 7.47 -19.39 6.64
C THR A 171 6.04 -19.68 7.13
N GLU A 172 5.12 -18.75 6.92
CA GLU A 172 3.74 -18.82 7.43
C GLU A 172 2.80 -19.58 6.47
N TYR A 173 3.04 -19.51 5.16
CA TYR A 173 2.16 -20.01 4.11
C TYR A 173 2.91 -20.77 2.99
N PRO A 174 3.68 -21.83 3.32
CA PRO A 174 4.54 -22.53 2.35
C PRO A 174 3.79 -23.17 1.17
N LYS A 175 2.48 -23.39 1.30
CA LYS A 175 1.61 -23.99 0.27
C LYS A 175 0.88 -22.96 -0.59
N TYR A 176 1.22 -21.67 -0.48
CA TYR A 176 0.56 -20.63 -1.27
C TYR A 176 0.80 -20.85 -2.78
N PRO A 177 -0.26 -20.87 -3.61
CA PRO A 177 -0.17 -21.22 -5.02
C PRO A 177 0.61 -20.15 -5.78
N GLY A 178 1.66 -20.59 -6.49
CA GLY A 178 2.51 -19.69 -7.26
C GLY A 178 3.56 -18.94 -6.44
N LEU A 179 3.66 -19.18 -5.12
CA LEU A 179 4.74 -18.63 -4.30
C LEU A 179 6.10 -19.08 -4.84
N GLU A 180 6.23 -20.37 -5.14
CA GLU A 180 7.51 -20.93 -5.54
C GLU A 180 8.04 -20.29 -6.83
N ALA A 181 7.17 -20.18 -7.84
CA ALA A 181 7.51 -19.56 -9.12
C ALA A 181 7.78 -18.05 -8.99
N ALA A 182 7.10 -17.37 -8.06
CA ALA A 182 7.34 -15.94 -7.81
C ALA A 182 8.70 -15.70 -7.15
N VAL A 183 9.12 -16.59 -6.24
CA VAL A 183 10.46 -16.55 -5.63
C VAL A 183 11.55 -16.82 -6.67
N ASP A 184 11.35 -17.79 -7.56
CA ASP A 184 12.31 -18.06 -8.64
C ASP A 184 12.49 -16.83 -9.56
N GLU A 185 11.38 -16.21 -9.95
CA GLU A 185 11.40 -14.99 -10.74
C GLU A 185 12.03 -13.83 -9.96
N PHE A 186 11.78 -13.72 -8.66
CA PHE A 186 12.45 -12.73 -7.80
C PHE A 186 13.98 -12.91 -7.82
N LEU A 187 14.48 -14.13 -7.59
CA LEU A 187 15.92 -14.42 -7.57
C LEU A 187 16.56 -14.10 -8.93
N TYR A 188 15.89 -14.44 -10.03
CA TYR A 188 16.38 -14.11 -11.37
C TYR A 188 16.52 -12.59 -11.58
N GLN A 189 15.55 -11.83 -11.08
CA GLN A 189 15.53 -10.37 -11.22
C GLN A 189 16.56 -9.69 -10.33
N ASP A 190 16.72 -10.19 -9.11
CA ASP A 190 17.74 -9.74 -8.18
C ASP A 190 19.14 -9.96 -8.74
N ALA A 191 19.44 -11.19 -9.17
CA ALA A 191 20.70 -11.52 -9.83
C ALA A 191 20.96 -10.65 -11.08
N GLY A 192 19.92 -10.39 -11.88
CA GLY A 192 20.01 -9.49 -13.04
C GLY A 192 20.28 -8.03 -12.65
N SER A 193 19.75 -7.56 -11.53
CA SER A 193 20.00 -6.22 -11.00
C SER A 193 21.46 -6.07 -10.54
N LEU A 194 21.97 -7.06 -9.81
CA LEU A 194 23.36 -7.15 -9.35
C LEU A 194 24.35 -7.20 -10.52
N TYR A 195 24.02 -7.97 -11.56
CA TYR A 195 24.84 -8.04 -12.78
C TYR A 195 24.97 -6.66 -13.44
N LYS A 196 23.84 -5.94 -13.62
CA LYS A 196 23.83 -4.60 -14.22
C LYS A 196 24.59 -3.57 -13.39
N ALA A 197 24.63 -3.75 -12.07
CA ALA A 197 25.41 -2.92 -11.16
C ALA A 197 26.91 -3.29 -11.12
N GLY A 198 27.35 -4.30 -11.87
CA GLY A 198 28.75 -4.76 -11.87
C GLY A 198 29.13 -5.65 -10.69
N ARG A 199 28.16 -6.07 -9.85
CA ARG A 199 28.36 -6.95 -8.70
C ARG A 199 28.30 -8.42 -9.13
N PHE A 200 29.23 -8.84 -9.97
CA PHE A 200 29.20 -10.15 -10.63
C PHE A 200 29.26 -11.34 -9.66
N ALA A 201 30.07 -11.27 -8.61
CA ALA A 201 30.20 -12.36 -7.64
C ALA A 201 28.87 -12.62 -6.91
N GLU A 202 28.14 -11.56 -6.56
CA GLU A 202 26.87 -11.66 -5.86
C GLU A 202 25.75 -12.10 -6.80
N SER A 203 25.74 -11.55 -8.03
CA SER A 203 24.85 -12.03 -9.09
C SER A 203 24.99 -13.54 -9.30
N LEU A 204 26.22 -14.05 -9.35
CA LEU A 204 26.48 -15.49 -9.48
C LEU A 204 25.96 -16.27 -8.27
N SER A 205 26.19 -15.77 -7.04
CA SER A 205 25.68 -16.40 -5.82
C SER A 205 24.14 -16.53 -5.82
N VAL A 206 23.43 -15.50 -6.28
CA VAL A 206 21.96 -15.54 -6.38
C VAL A 206 21.50 -16.48 -7.49
N MET A 207 22.23 -16.55 -8.62
CA MET A 207 21.95 -17.53 -9.68
C MET A 207 22.20 -18.97 -9.24
N ASP A 208 23.24 -19.22 -8.44
CA ASP A 208 23.52 -20.54 -7.86
C ASP A 208 22.37 -20.97 -6.95
N GLN A 209 21.87 -20.07 -6.10
CA GLN A 209 20.68 -20.32 -5.28
C GLN A 209 19.44 -20.64 -6.12
N LEU A 210 19.22 -19.89 -7.21
CA LEU A 210 18.11 -20.16 -8.14
C LEU A 210 18.28 -21.52 -8.81
N ASN A 211 19.49 -21.88 -9.23
CA ASN A 211 19.79 -23.15 -9.87
C ASN A 211 19.62 -24.33 -8.90
N ASP A 212 20.07 -24.21 -7.65
CA ASP A 212 19.89 -25.24 -6.61
C ASP A 212 18.42 -25.52 -6.35
N ARG A 213 17.61 -24.47 -6.39
CA ARG A 213 16.16 -24.53 -6.18
C ARG A 213 15.39 -25.01 -7.41
N ASN A 214 15.72 -24.49 -8.58
CA ASN A 214 15.07 -24.79 -9.85
C ASN A 214 16.11 -24.81 -11.01
N PRO A 215 16.77 -25.96 -11.24
CA PRO A 215 17.79 -26.07 -12.29
C PRO A 215 17.25 -25.86 -13.71
N ASN A 216 15.93 -25.98 -13.89
CA ASN A 216 15.27 -25.87 -15.18
C ASN A 216 14.57 -24.51 -15.36
N PHE A 217 14.87 -23.53 -14.52
CA PHE A 217 14.24 -22.22 -14.60
C PHE A 217 14.52 -21.54 -15.94
N LYS A 218 13.45 -21.18 -16.64
CA LYS A 218 13.51 -20.40 -17.88
C LYS A 218 12.97 -19.00 -17.57
N GLY A 219 13.88 -18.03 -17.48
CA GLY A 219 13.52 -16.64 -17.15
C GLY A 219 12.35 -16.12 -17.98
N GLY A 220 11.37 -15.50 -17.31
CA GLY A 220 10.23 -14.83 -17.95
C GLY A 220 8.94 -15.64 -18.09
N SER A 221 8.62 -16.56 -17.18
CA SER A 221 7.39 -17.38 -17.23
C SER A 221 6.29 -17.00 -16.22
N LEU A 222 6.09 -15.72 -15.92
CA LEU A 222 4.84 -15.23 -15.31
C LEU A 222 3.88 -14.68 -16.38
N LYS A 223 3.57 -15.50 -17.40
CA LYS A 223 2.24 -15.46 -18.01
C LYS A 223 1.43 -16.56 -17.32
N THR A 224 0.26 -16.20 -16.79
CA THR A 224 -0.81 -17.14 -16.39
C THR A 224 -0.76 -17.65 -14.94
N VAL A 225 -0.95 -16.79 -13.92
CA VAL A 225 -1.64 -17.23 -12.67
C VAL A 225 -2.57 -16.16 -12.08
N MET A 226 -2.44 -14.88 -12.43
CA MET A 226 -3.34 -13.82 -11.97
C MET A 226 -4.08 -13.16 -13.14
N GLY A 227 -5.26 -13.68 -13.47
CA GLY A 227 -6.21 -13.01 -14.37
C GLY A 227 -6.41 -13.68 -15.74
N THR A 228 -7.03 -14.86 -15.75
CA THR A 228 -8.16 -15.05 -16.68
C THR A 228 -9.40 -14.73 -15.86
N LEU A 229 -9.69 -13.44 -15.76
CA LEU A 229 -11.02 -12.94 -15.46
C LEU A 229 -11.56 -12.47 -16.81
N VAL A 230 -12.73 -13.03 -17.16
CA VAL A 230 -13.44 -13.04 -18.46
C VAL A 230 -13.00 -14.14 -19.42
#